data_AF-A0AAX0VZS2-F1
#
_entry.id   AF-A0AAX0VZS2-F1
#
_cell.length_a   1.000
_cell.length_b   1.000
_cell.length_c   1.000
_cell.angle_alpha   90.00
_cell.angle_beta   90.00
_cell.angle_gamma   90.00
#
_symmetry.space_group_name_H-M   'P 1'
#
loop_
_entity.id
_entity.type
_entity.pdbx_description
1 polymer ?
#
loop_
_entity_poly.entity_id
_entity_poly.type
_entity_poly.pdbx_seq_one_letter_code
_entity_poly.pdbx_strand_id
1 'polypeptide(L)'
;MLPADGKTQQTLTLAIRDEQQQPVDIALADIQIAVAETQTRAGGIVVSKPERVSAGNYEVRVTAGSAPQSITLTPSVQGTALSQAQVSTVSSVPDDGKSAFAADRSSLPADDKTHAVLTFTAQDANGAPVEGIAKHLKFAVHRTRAARRLRM
;
A
#
# COMPACT_ATOMS: atom_id res chain seq x y z
N MET A 1 -2.57 -2.88 3.79
CA MET A 1 -1.19 -2.40 3.67
C MET A 1 -1.17 -1.21 2.72
N LEU A 2 -0.33 -0.23 2.99
CA LEU A 2 -0.12 0.94 2.15
C LEU A 2 1.36 1.04 1.73
N PRO A 3 1.68 1.44 0.50
CA PRO A 3 3.06 1.80 0.17
C PRO A 3 3.48 3.02 1.01
N ALA A 4 4.67 2.97 1.59
CA ALA A 4 5.28 4.04 2.38
C ALA A 4 5.80 5.14 1.43
N ASP A 5 4.89 5.81 0.74
CA ASP A 5 5.16 6.86 -0.25
C ASP A 5 4.82 8.27 0.26
N GLY A 6 4.41 8.40 1.52
CA GLY A 6 4.01 9.65 2.16
C GLY A 6 2.67 10.22 1.67
N LYS A 7 1.93 9.52 0.81
CA LYS A 7 0.78 10.08 0.06
C LYS A 7 -0.41 9.15 -0.03
N THR A 8 -0.18 7.85 -0.17
CA THR A 8 -1.24 6.86 -0.34
C THR A 8 -2.09 6.82 0.93
N GLN A 9 -3.40 6.71 0.74
CA GLN A 9 -4.37 6.81 1.81
C GLN A 9 -5.30 5.63 1.83
N GLN A 10 -5.76 5.29 3.03
CA GLN A 10 -6.81 4.33 3.30
C GLN A 10 -7.90 4.98 4.13
N THR A 11 -9.15 4.73 3.76
CA THR A 11 -10.31 5.11 4.56
C THR A 11 -10.74 3.90 5.36
N LEU A 12 -10.95 4.06 6.67
CA LEU A 12 -11.57 3.05 7.52
C LEU A 12 -12.90 3.57 8.03
N THR A 13 -13.90 2.70 8.00
CA THR A 13 -15.25 2.99 8.48
C THR A 13 -15.45 2.34 9.86
N LEU A 14 -15.82 3.15 10.84
CA LEU A 14 -16.35 2.71 12.12
C LEU A 14 -17.88 2.69 12.03
N ALA A 15 -18.46 1.49 12.06
CA ALA A 15 -19.90 1.31 12.16
C ALA A 15 -20.28 1.01 13.61
N ILE A 16 -21.16 1.83 14.19
CA ILE A 16 -21.66 1.69 15.56
C ILE A 16 -23.12 1.25 15.47
N ARG A 17 -23.41 0.09 16.04
CA ARG A 17 -24.74 -0.52 16.05
C ARG A 17 -25.13 -1.00 17.45
N ASP A 18 -26.42 -1.06 17.72
CA ASP A 18 -26.97 -1.67 18.93
C ASP A 18 -27.09 -3.20 18.80
N GLU A 19 -27.63 -3.84 19.82
CA GLU A 19 -27.85 -5.29 19.87
C GLU A 19 -28.81 -5.77 18.77
N GLN A 20 -29.68 -4.90 18.24
CA GLN A 20 -30.62 -5.17 17.16
C GLN A 20 -30.05 -4.82 15.78
N GLN A 21 -28.74 -4.57 15.69
CA GLN A 21 -28.02 -4.18 14.47
C GLN A 21 -28.46 -2.84 13.87
N GLN A 22 -29.20 -2.00 14.62
CA GLN A 22 -29.58 -0.67 14.18
C GLN A 22 -28.44 0.32 14.40
N PRO A 23 -28.26 1.29 13.48
CA PRO A 23 -27.20 2.29 13.64
C PRO A 23 -27.46 3.18 14.85
N VAL A 24 -26.42 3.39 15.67
CA VAL A 24 -26.47 4.29 16.82
C VAL A 24 -25.68 5.55 16.49
N ASP A 25 -26.37 6.69 16.49
CA ASP A 25 -25.74 7.98 16.20
C ASP A 25 -25.08 8.57 17.45
N ILE A 26 -23.77 8.68 17.40
CA ILE A 26 -22.89 9.20 18.43
C ILE A 26 -22.35 10.58 18.00
N ALA A 27 -22.24 11.51 18.96
CA ALA A 27 -21.61 12.80 18.70
C ALA A 27 -20.10 12.62 18.44
N LEU A 28 -19.53 13.33 17.46
CA LEU A 28 -18.10 13.22 17.13
C LEU A 28 -17.18 13.55 18.32
N ALA A 29 -17.62 14.39 19.25
CA ALA A 29 -16.87 14.73 20.47
C ALA A 29 -16.71 13.52 21.42
N ASP A 30 -17.61 12.54 21.34
CA ASP A 30 -17.60 11.33 22.16
C ASP A 30 -16.82 10.18 21.51
N ILE A 31 -16.36 10.36 20.26
CA ILE A 31 -15.57 9.37 19.52
C ILE A 31 -14.10 9.74 19.59
N GLN A 32 -13.29 8.83 20.11
CA GLN A 32 -11.83 8.96 20.11
C GLN A 32 -11.20 7.82 19.33
N ILE A 33 -10.07 8.10 18.67
CA ILE A 33 -9.28 7.10 17.96
C ILE A 33 -7.89 7.12 18.57
N ALA A 34 -7.60 6.14 19.42
CA ALA A 34 -6.27 5.96 19.96
C ALA A 34 -5.38 5.26 18.91
N VAL A 35 -4.15 5.79 18.74
CA VAL A 35 -3.16 5.23 17.82
C VAL A 35 -2.00 4.68 18.65
N ALA A 36 -1.76 3.38 18.54
CA ALA A 36 -0.61 2.73 19.15
C ALA A 36 0.37 2.30 18.04
N GLU A 37 1.62 2.74 18.13
CA GLU A 37 2.68 2.33 17.20
C GLU A 37 3.31 1.02 17.67
N THR A 38 3.42 0.03 16.78
CA THR A 38 4.07 -1.25 17.10
C THR A 38 5.58 -1.21 16.87
N GLN A 39 6.08 -0.17 16.19
CA GLN A 39 7.49 0.07 15.90
C GLN A 39 7.85 1.50 16.25
N THR A 40 8.97 1.70 16.97
CA THR A 40 9.42 2.99 17.54
C THR A 40 9.99 3.98 16.54
N ARG A 41 10.09 3.62 15.25
CA ARG A 41 10.54 4.56 14.22
C ARG A 41 9.31 5.29 13.70
N ALA A 42 9.19 6.58 14.03
CA ALA A 42 8.15 7.45 13.49
C ALA A 42 8.25 7.48 11.96
N GLY A 43 7.48 6.63 11.29
CA GLY A 43 7.37 6.55 9.85
C GLY A 43 6.49 7.64 9.27
N GLY A 44 5.82 8.42 10.12
CA GLY A 44 5.02 9.58 9.71
C GLY A 44 3.62 9.20 9.21
N ILE A 45 3.07 8.05 9.64
CA ILE A 45 1.66 7.75 9.41
C ILE A 45 0.81 8.82 10.10
N VAL A 46 -0.15 9.39 9.36
CA VAL A 46 -1.08 10.40 9.89
C VAL A 46 -2.50 9.84 9.86
N VAL A 47 -3.20 9.96 10.98
CA VAL A 47 -4.62 9.56 11.12
C VAL A 47 -5.46 10.82 11.25
N SER A 48 -6.48 10.98 10.40
CA SER A 48 -7.40 12.11 10.50
C SER A 48 -8.28 12.00 11.75
N LYS A 49 -8.91 13.11 12.12
CA LYS A 49 -10.05 13.06 13.04
C LYS A 49 -11.19 12.25 12.39
N PRO A 50 -12.06 11.61 13.20
CA PRO A 50 -13.25 10.96 12.69
C PRO A 50 -14.22 11.98 12.09
N GLU A 51 -14.83 11.63 10.97
CA GLU A 51 -15.89 12.40 10.33
C GLU A 51 -17.16 11.55 10.23
N ARG A 52 -18.32 12.17 10.45
CA ARG A 52 -19.60 11.46 10.34
C ARG A 52 -20.05 11.43 8.88
N VAL A 53 -20.30 10.25 8.35
CA VAL A 53 -20.81 10.06 6.98
C VAL A 53 -22.31 9.87 6.99
N SER A 54 -22.82 9.05 7.92
CA SER A 54 -24.25 8.85 8.15
C SER A 54 -24.49 8.48 9.61
N ALA A 55 -25.76 8.34 10.03
CA ALA A 55 -26.07 7.83 11.36
C ALA A 55 -25.36 6.48 11.60
N GLY A 56 -24.61 6.39 12.70
CA GLY A 56 -23.85 5.20 13.07
C GLY A 56 -22.65 4.85 12.19
N ASN A 57 -22.30 5.65 11.17
CA ASN A 57 -21.12 5.41 10.33
C ASN A 57 -20.18 6.61 10.31
N TYR A 58 -18.94 6.36 10.70
CA TYR A 58 -17.88 7.35 10.81
C TYR A 58 -16.67 6.90 10.01
N GLU A 59 -15.96 7.84 9.40
CA GLU A 59 -14.76 7.56 8.64
C GLU A 59 -13.54 8.23 9.25
N VAL A 60 -12.43 7.51 9.19
CA VAL A 60 -11.10 8.03 9.47
C VAL A 60 -10.22 7.74 8.26
N ARG A 61 -9.36 8.69 7.93
CA ARG A 61 -8.39 8.54 6.86
C ARG A 61 -7.00 8.36 7.43
N VAL A 62 -6.34 7.28 7.03
CA VAL A 62 -4.95 7.00 7.34
C VAL A 62 -4.12 7.35 6.11
N THR A 63 -3.15 8.25 6.27
CA THR A 63 -2.18 8.61 5.24
C THR A 63 -0.88 7.88 5.54
N ALA A 64 -0.37 7.16 4.55
CA ALA A 64 0.89 6.45 4.64
C ALA A 64 2.04 7.42 4.95
N GLY A 65 2.95 6.95 5.79
CA GLY A 65 4.22 7.60 6.04
C GLY A 65 5.26 7.34 4.94
N SER A 66 6.52 7.70 5.21
CA SER A 66 7.65 7.51 4.29
C SER A 66 8.55 6.33 4.66
N ALA A 67 8.20 5.56 5.69
CA ALA A 67 8.91 4.34 6.08
C ALA A 67 7.91 3.22 6.41
N PRO A 68 8.33 1.95 6.28
CA PRO A 68 7.55 0.83 6.79
C PRO A 68 7.27 0.99 8.29
N GLN A 69 6.00 0.88 8.66
CA GLN A 69 5.50 1.04 10.02
C GLN A 69 4.14 0.35 10.16
N SER A 70 3.87 -0.25 11.32
CA SER A 70 2.54 -0.76 11.70
C SER A 70 1.96 0.03 12.86
N ILE A 71 0.67 0.36 12.77
CA ILE A 71 -0.12 1.00 13.82
C ILE A 71 -1.38 0.20 14.11
N THR A 72 -1.85 0.30 15.34
CA THR A 72 -3.15 -0.19 15.79
C THR A 72 -4.04 1.00 16.12
N LEU A 73 -5.19 1.07 15.47
CA LEU A 73 -6.26 2.03 15.70
C LEU A 73 -7.27 1.41 16.66
N THR A 74 -7.49 2.05 17.81
CA THR A 74 -8.51 1.65 18.78
C THR A 74 -9.56 2.75 18.88
N PRO A 75 -10.72 2.59 18.23
CA PRO A 75 -11.83 3.50 18.45
C PRO A 75 -12.40 3.31 19.85
N SER A 76 -12.89 4.39 20.46
CA SER A 76 -13.66 4.35 21.70
C SER A 76 -14.81 5.33 21.66
N VAL A 77 -15.88 4.98 22.37
CA VAL A 77 -17.08 5.81 22.57
C VAL A 77 -17.29 5.98 24.06
N GLN A 78 -17.31 7.22 24.54
CA GLN A 78 -17.50 7.52 25.98
C GLN A 78 -16.57 6.71 26.91
N GLY A 79 -15.34 6.44 26.45
CA GLY A 79 -14.34 5.67 27.20
C GLY A 79 -14.40 4.14 27.01
N THR A 80 -15.45 3.60 26.38
CA THR A 80 -15.51 2.17 26.03
C THR A 80 -14.77 1.92 24.73
N ALA A 81 -13.71 1.12 24.78
CA ALA A 81 -12.98 0.70 23.59
C ALA A 81 -13.81 -0.26 22.72
N LEU A 82 -13.72 -0.06 21.41
CA LEU A 82 -14.36 -0.88 20.38
C LEU A 82 -13.31 -1.74 19.65
N SER A 83 -13.76 -2.54 18.68
CA SER A 83 -12.89 -3.40 17.88
C SER A 83 -11.78 -2.61 17.20
N GLN A 84 -10.56 -3.12 17.33
CA GLN A 84 -9.36 -2.50 16.78
C GLN A 84 -9.21 -2.80 15.29
N ALA A 85 -8.49 -1.91 14.60
CA ALA A 85 -8.03 -2.13 13.23
C ALA A 85 -6.50 -1.94 13.15
N GLN A 86 -5.82 -2.77 12.39
CA GLN A 86 -4.39 -2.62 12.12
C GLN A 86 -4.18 -2.05 10.72
N VAL A 87 -3.27 -1.08 10.63
CA VAL A 87 -2.81 -0.54 9.36
C VAL A 87 -1.30 -0.59 9.34
N SER A 88 -0.75 -1.07 8.23
CA SER A 88 0.69 -1.17 8.03
C SER A 88 1.09 -0.53 6.71
N THR A 89 2.31 0.00 6.70
CA THR A 89 2.99 0.53 5.53
C THR A 89 4.19 -0.33 5.16
N VAL A 90 4.49 -0.43 3.87
CA VAL A 90 5.61 -1.22 3.32
C VAL A 90 6.49 -0.38 2.41
N SER A 91 7.72 -0.82 2.16
CA SER A 91 8.66 -0.07 1.32
C SER A 91 8.08 0.24 -0.05
N SER A 92 8.37 1.44 -0.55
CA SER A 92 8.04 1.91 -1.89
C SER A 92 9.26 1.93 -2.83
N VAL A 93 10.42 1.46 -2.36
CA VAL A 93 11.71 1.53 -3.07
C VAL A 93 12.24 0.12 -3.35
N PRO A 94 12.32 -0.30 -4.63
CA PRO A 94 12.98 -1.53 -5.03
C PRO A 94 14.50 -1.45 -4.84
N ASP A 95 15.08 -2.56 -4.43
CA ASP A 95 16.51 -2.84 -4.40
C ASP A 95 16.88 -3.68 -5.63
N ASP A 96 17.95 -3.31 -6.34
CA ASP A 96 18.35 -3.93 -7.60
C ASP A 96 18.94 -5.33 -7.41
N GLY A 97 19.66 -5.56 -6.31
CA GLY A 97 20.26 -6.84 -5.95
C GLY A 97 19.25 -7.87 -5.43
N LYS A 98 18.07 -7.43 -4.97
CA LYS A 98 16.98 -8.30 -4.51
C LYS A 98 15.85 -8.46 -5.52
N SER A 99 15.60 -7.45 -6.35
CA SER A 99 14.56 -7.51 -7.36
C SER A 99 14.96 -8.40 -8.53
N ALA A 100 13.97 -8.87 -9.29
CA ALA A 100 14.18 -9.72 -10.46
C ALA A 100 13.41 -9.21 -11.68
N PHE A 101 14.00 -9.35 -12.86
CA PHE A 101 13.34 -9.06 -14.13
C PHE A 101 13.58 -10.18 -15.14
N ALA A 102 12.51 -10.75 -15.68
CA ALA A 102 12.58 -11.91 -16.55
C ALA A 102 11.55 -11.83 -17.69
N ALA A 103 11.87 -12.50 -18.80
CA ALA A 103 10.95 -12.76 -19.89
C ALA A 103 10.52 -14.24 -19.85
N ASP A 104 9.26 -14.52 -20.18
CA ASP A 104 8.77 -15.91 -20.35
C ASP A 104 9.41 -16.62 -21.55
N ARG A 105 9.96 -15.88 -22.51
CA ARG A 105 10.76 -16.38 -23.64
C ARG A 105 11.82 -15.37 -24.07
N SER A 106 12.97 -15.89 -24.52
CA SER A 106 14.13 -15.09 -24.93
C SER A 106 14.14 -14.72 -26.42
N SER A 107 13.22 -15.27 -27.22
CA SER A 107 13.14 -15.04 -28.66
C SER A 107 11.69 -14.95 -29.12
N LEU A 108 11.45 -14.09 -30.12
CA LEU A 108 10.17 -13.89 -30.77
C LEU A 108 10.36 -13.92 -32.29
N PRO A 109 9.46 -14.57 -33.04
CA PRO A 109 9.39 -14.35 -34.48
C PRO A 109 9.00 -12.89 -34.77
N ALA A 110 9.55 -12.33 -35.84
CA ALA A 110 9.21 -10.98 -36.31
C ALA A 110 7.91 -11.02 -37.15
N ASP A 111 6.79 -11.38 -36.51
CA ASP A 111 5.50 -11.61 -37.15
C ASP A 111 4.38 -10.65 -36.74
N ASP A 112 4.71 -9.65 -35.91
CA ASP A 112 3.79 -8.65 -35.31
C ASP A 112 2.60 -9.25 -34.53
N LYS A 113 2.64 -10.54 -34.19
CA LYS A 113 1.55 -11.27 -33.52
C LYS A 113 2.00 -11.97 -32.25
N THR A 114 3.23 -12.45 -32.25
CA THR A 114 3.76 -13.21 -31.13
C THR A 114 4.35 -12.25 -30.09
N HIS A 115 3.92 -12.43 -28.83
CA HIS A 115 4.36 -11.59 -27.70
C HIS A 115 5.15 -12.41 -26.67
N ALA A 116 5.99 -11.71 -25.91
CA ALA A 116 6.61 -12.21 -24.69
C ALA A 116 6.04 -11.42 -23.50
N VAL A 117 5.87 -12.09 -22.36
CA VAL A 117 5.50 -11.46 -21.10
C VAL A 117 6.78 -11.16 -20.33
N LEU A 118 6.96 -9.89 -19.95
CA LEU A 118 8.04 -9.44 -19.08
C LEU A 118 7.50 -9.30 -17.66
N THR A 119 8.12 -9.99 -16.72
CA THR A 119 7.75 -9.98 -15.30
C THR A 119 8.84 -9.29 -14.49
N PHE A 120 8.47 -8.22 -13.80
CA PHE A 120 9.31 -7.56 -12.80
C PHE A 120 8.78 -7.87 -11.40
N THR A 121 9.65 -8.45 -10.57
CA THR A 121 9.38 -8.72 -9.15
C THR A 121 10.21 -7.75 -8.32
N ALA A 122 9.55 -6.78 -7.69
CA ALA A 122 10.19 -5.75 -6.89
C ALA A 122 10.30 -6.18 -5.42
N GLN A 123 11.51 -6.13 -4.87
CA GLN A 123 11.79 -6.35 -3.46
C GLN A 123 12.63 -5.21 -2.91
N ASP A 124 12.48 -4.87 -1.63
CA ASP A 124 13.32 -3.90 -0.95
C ASP A 124 14.65 -4.52 -0.48
N ALA A 125 15.50 -3.71 0.16
CA ALA A 125 16.81 -4.16 0.67
C ALA A 125 16.72 -5.29 1.71
N ASN A 126 15.56 -5.46 2.37
CA ASN A 126 15.31 -6.53 3.33
C ASN A 126 14.70 -7.78 2.67
N GLY A 127 14.42 -7.74 1.36
CA GLY A 127 13.76 -8.81 0.62
C GLY A 127 12.23 -8.80 0.74
N ALA A 128 11.63 -7.74 1.32
CA ALA A 128 10.18 -7.61 1.39
C ALA A 128 9.61 -7.10 0.05
N PRO A 129 8.40 -7.53 -0.37
CA PRO A 129 7.77 -7.01 -1.59
C PRO A 129 7.57 -5.49 -1.55
N VAL A 130 7.80 -4.85 -2.70
CA VAL A 130 7.54 -3.42 -2.89
C VAL A 130 6.23 -3.23 -3.67
N GLU A 131 5.29 -2.49 -3.08
CA GLU A 131 3.95 -2.27 -3.64
C GLU A 131 3.75 -0.81 -4.11
N GLY A 132 2.68 -0.57 -4.88
CA GLY A 132 2.27 0.79 -5.27
C GLY A 132 3.14 1.49 -6.32
N ILE A 133 4.21 0.84 -6.80
CA ILE A 133 5.17 1.43 -7.75
C ILE A 133 4.74 1.33 -9.22
N ALA A 134 3.67 0.62 -9.55
CA ALA A 134 3.29 0.33 -10.95
C ALA A 134 3.19 1.58 -11.84
N LYS A 135 2.61 2.67 -11.31
CA LYS A 135 2.49 3.97 -12.01
C LYS A 135 3.81 4.70 -12.23
N HIS A 136 4.89 4.25 -11.58
CA HIS A 136 6.23 4.83 -11.67
C HIS A 136 7.19 3.95 -12.48
N LEU A 137 6.79 2.73 -12.84
CA LEU A 137 7.61 1.83 -13.65
C LEU A 137 7.66 2.28 -15.11
N LYS A 138 8.83 2.11 -15.72
CA LYS A 138 9.07 2.32 -17.15
C LYS A 138 9.91 1.17 -17.69
N PHE A 139 9.42 0.51 -18.72
CA PHE A 139 10.19 -0.49 -19.46
C PHE A 139 10.80 0.16 -20.69
N ALA A 140 12.12 0.06 -20.82
CA ALA A 140 12.87 0.60 -21.95
C ALA A 140 13.46 -0.54 -22.77
N VAL A 141 13.12 -0.59 -24.06
CA VAL A 141 13.65 -1.57 -25.00
C VAL A 141 14.89 -1.02 -25.66
N HIS A 142 16.00 -1.75 -25.52
CA HIS A 142 17.28 -1.40 -26.14
C HIS A 142 17.58 -2.40 -27.25
N ARG A 143 17.92 -1.90 -28.45
CA ARG A 143 18.40 -2.74 -29.55
C ARG A 143 19.92 -2.76 -29.52
N THR A 144 20.50 -3.89 -29.15
CA THR A 144 21.94 -4.11 -29.35
C THR A 144 22.16 -4.65 -30.76
N ARG A 145 22.79 -3.87 -31.64
CA ARG A 145 23.19 -4.38 -32.96
C ARG A 145 24.34 -5.37 -32.75
N ALA A 146 24.13 -6.64 -33.12
CA ALA A 146 25.25 -7.57 -33.27
C ALA A 146 26.14 -7.12 -34.43
N ALA A 147 27.45 -7.00 -34.20
CA ALA A 147 28.41 -6.70 -35.25
C ALA A 147 28.44 -7.84 -36.27
N ARG A 148 28.10 -7.53 -37.53
CA ARG A 148 28.15 -8.44 -38.67
C ARG A 148 29.61 -8.85 -38.92
N ARG A 149 30.03 -10.04 -38.49
CA ARG A 149 31.28 -10.64 -38.97
C ARG A 149 31.05 -11.13 -40.40
N LEU A 150 31.56 -10.39 -41.40
CA LEU A 150 31.85 -10.96 -42.71
C LEU A 150 32.90 -12.07 -42.50
N ARG A 151 32.59 -13.29 -42.91
CA ARG A 151 33.62 -14.25 -43.30
C ARG A 151 33.81 -14.08 -44.80
N MET A 152 35.05 -13.77 -45.20
CA MET A 152 35.53 -13.85 -46.58
C MET A 152 35.73 -15.31 -46.96
#